data_AF-A0A9E4YFB6-F1
#
_entry.id   AF-A0A9E4YFB6-F1
#
_cell.length_a   1.000
_cell.length_b   1.000
_cell.length_c   1.000
_cell.angle_alpha   90.00
_cell.angle_beta   90.00
_cell.angle_gamma   90.00
#
_symmetry.space_group_name_H-M   'P 1'
#
loop_
_entity.id
_entity.type
_entity.pdbx_description
1 polymer ?
#
loop_
_entity_poly.entity_id
_entity_poly.type
_entity_poly.pdbx_seq_one_letter_code
_entity_poly.pdbx_strand_id
1 'polypeptide(L)'
;MMAIPLFPFAIRIVQEYERGVIFRLGRLVGARGPGLFFILPFVESMQKVDLRIATMDVPRQDVITRDNVTVKVDAVVYFRVTDP
;
A
#
# COMPACT_ATOMS: atom_id res chain seq x y z
N MET A 1 -33.63 -8.71 -20.10
CA MET A 1 -33.51 -7.67 -19.06
C MET A 1 -32.83 -8.26 -17.83
N MET A 2 -31.51 -8.49 -17.82
CA MET A 2 -30.76 -8.87 -16.60
C MET A 2 -29.22 -8.92 -16.77
N ALA A 3 -28.60 -8.01 -17.54
CA ALA A 3 -27.14 -7.97 -17.72
C ALA A 3 -26.46 -6.76 -17.05
N ILE A 4 -27.15 -6.08 -16.13
CA ILE A 4 -26.75 -4.80 -15.56
C ILE A 4 -26.84 -4.97 -14.03
N PRO A 5 -25.77 -5.44 -13.35
CA PRO A 5 -25.06 -4.48 -12.49
C PRO A 5 -23.57 -4.80 -12.24
N LEU A 6 -22.86 -5.49 -13.14
CA LEU A 6 -21.43 -5.82 -12.89
C LEU A 6 -20.45 -4.73 -13.37
N PHE A 7 -20.88 -3.88 -14.31
CA PHE A 7 -20.02 -2.89 -14.96
C PHE A 7 -19.42 -1.81 -14.04
N PRO A 8 -20.14 -1.23 -13.06
CA PRO A 8 -19.60 -0.10 -12.30
C PRO A 8 -18.53 -0.49 -11.27
N PHE A 9 -18.46 -1.77 -10.85
CA PHE A 9 -17.46 -2.24 -9.88
C PHE A 9 -16.13 -2.65 -10.52
N ALA A 10 -16.09 -2.78 -11.85
CA ALA A 10 -14.90 -3.22 -12.57
C ALA A 10 -13.89 -2.09 -12.82
N ILE A 11 -14.33 -0.83 -12.79
CA ILE A 11 -13.48 0.31 -13.14
C ILE A 11 -12.73 0.81 -11.91
N ARG A 12 -11.40 0.74 -11.95
CA ARG A 12 -10.53 1.35 -10.94
C ARG A 12 -9.64 2.40 -11.60
N ILE A 13 -9.47 3.51 -10.88
CA ILE A 13 -8.63 4.63 -11.30
C ILE A 13 -7.49 4.76 -10.31
N VAL A 14 -6.25 4.72 -10.82
CA VAL A 14 -5.01 4.92 -10.05
C VAL A 14 -4.38 6.23 -10.45
N GLN A 15 -4.01 7.00 -9.45
CA GLN A 15 -3.33 8.28 -9.62
C GLN A 15 -1.85 8.06 -9.90
N GLU A 16 -1.16 9.02 -10.52
CA GLU A 16 0.25 8.89 -10.93
C GLU A 16 1.22 8.60 -9.77
N TYR A 17 0.91 9.11 -8.58
CA TYR A 17 1.68 8.86 -7.36
C TYR A 17 1.30 7.56 -6.65
N GLU A 18 0.28 6.86 -7.14
CA GLU A 18 -0.16 5.56 -6.62
C GLU A 18 0.24 4.44 -7.58
N ARG A 19 0.38 3.24 -7.03
CA ARG A 19 0.50 2.00 -7.80
C ARG A 19 -0.60 1.03 -7.42
N GLY A 20 -1.21 0.39 -8.41
CA GLY A 20 -2.22 -0.63 -8.18
C GLY A 20 -1.60 -2.02 -8.12
N VAL A 21 -1.45 -2.58 -6.92
CA VAL A 21 -1.05 -3.98 -6.74
C VAL A 21 -2.28 -4.86 -6.91
N ILE A 22 -2.27 -5.73 -7.92
CA ILE A 22 -3.41 -6.61 -8.23
C ILE A 22 -3.16 -8.00 -7.66
N PHE A 23 -4.13 -8.48 -6.89
CA PHE A 23 -4.20 -9.83 -6.40
C PHE A 23 -5.35 -10.56 -7.10
N ARG A 24 -5.08 -11.77 -7.58
CA ARG A 24 -6.10 -12.65 -8.16
C ARG A 24 -6.21 -13.90 -7.30
N LEU A 25 -7.36 -14.09 -6.66
CA LEU A 25 -7.61 -15.22 -5.75
C LEU A 25 -6.48 -15.42 -4.71
N GLY A 26 -5.97 -14.31 -4.16
CA GLY A 26 -4.87 -14.31 -3.17
C GLY A 26 -3.45 -14.45 -3.74
N ARG A 27 -3.28 -14.55 -5.07
CA ARG A 27 -1.95 -14.55 -5.70
C ARG A 27 -1.61 -13.17 -6.27
N LEU A 28 -0.37 -12.74 -6.10
CA LEU A 28 0.14 -11.53 -6.73
C LEU A 28 0.20 -11.72 -8.24
N VAL A 29 -0.51 -10.88 -8.99
CA VAL A 29 -0.39 -10.80 -10.45
C VAL A 29 0.69 -9.79 -10.85
N GLY A 30 0.86 -8.75 -10.02
CA GLY A 30 1.88 -7.73 -10.17
C GLY A 30 1.33 -6.33 -9.95
N ALA A 31 2.23 -5.36 -9.96
CA ALA A 31 1.90 -3.95 -9.84
C ALA A 31 1.62 -3.31 -11.21
N ARG A 32 0.51 -2.59 -11.30
CA ARG A 32 0.04 -1.92 -12.52
C ARG A 32 0.15 -0.41 -12.35
N GLY A 33 0.68 0.25 -13.39
CA GLY A 33 0.89 1.69 -13.43
C GLY A 33 -0.38 2.54 -13.37
N PRO A 34 -0.20 3.86 -13.30
CA PRO A 34 -1.31 4.80 -13.18
C PRO A 34 -2.19 4.81 -14.41
N GLY A 35 -3.44 5.19 -14.22
CA GLY A 35 -4.45 5.21 -15.27
C GLY A 35 -5.72 4.43 -14.91
N LEU A 36 -6.56 4.27 -15.92
CA LEU A 36 -7.82 3.55 -15.83
C LEU A 36 -7.61 2.10 -16.23
N PHE A 37 -8.01 1.18 -15.38
CA PHE A 37 -7.95 -0.24 -15.69
C PHE A 37 -9.14 -1.00 -15.13
N PHE A 38 -9.45 -2.09 -15.82
CA PHE A 38 -10.56 -2.97 -15.50
C PHE A 38 -10.04 -4.12 -14.65
N ILE A 39 -10.67 -4.30 -13.49
CA ILE A 39 -10.49 -5.48 -12.66
C ILE A 39 -11.77 -6.30 -12.69
N LEU A 40 -11.65 -7.61 -12.62
CA LEU A 40 -12.81 -8.50 -12.46
C LEU A 40 -13.29 -8.41 -11.01
N PRO A 41 -14.47 -7.79 -10.73
CA PRO A 41 -15.01 -7.80 -9.39
C PRO A 41 -15.19 -9.26 -8.94
N PHE A 42 -14.94 -9.56 -7.67
CA PHE A 42 -14.94 -10.88 -7.03
C PHE A 42 -13.70 -11.77 -7.23
N VAL A 43 -13.05 -11.74 -8.39
CA VAL A 43 -11.87 -12.59 -8.66
C VAL A 43 -10.57 -11.85 -8.39
N GLU A 44 -10.56 -10.54 -8.67
CA GLU A 44 -9.40 -9.67 -8.54
C GLU A 44 -9.66 -8.60 -7.47
N SER A 45 -8.73 -8.48 -6.54
CA SER A 45 -8.65 -7.37 -5.60
C SER A 45 -7.46 -6.50 -5.97
N MET A 46 -7.60 -5.20 -5.72
CA MET A 46 -6.58 -4.22 -6.04
C MET A 46 -6.32 -3.38 -4.80
N GLN A 47 -5.05 -3.28 -4.42
CA GLN A 47 -4.59 -2.41 -3.35
C GLN A 47 -3.79 -1.24 -3.93
N LYS A 48 -4.12 -0.03 -3.51
CA LYS A 48 -3.39 1.17 -3.87
C LYS A 48 -2.22 1.35 -2.91
N VAL A 49 -1.02 1.50 -3.46
CA VAL A 49 0.21 1.76 -2.70
C VAL A 49 0.75 3.12 -3.12
N ASP A 50 0.98 4.00 -2.15
CA ASP A 50 1.57 5.31 -2.40
C ASP A 50 3.08 5.18 -2.64
N LEU A 51 3.59 5.81 -3.69
CA LEU A 51 5.02 5.83 -4.07
C LEU A 51 5.79 7.00 -3.43
N ARG A 52 5.09 7.86 -2.69
CA ARG A 52 5.66 9.00 -1.96
C ARG A 52 6.33 8.55 -0.66
N ILE A 53 7.02 9.49 -0.02
CA ILE A 53 7.66 9.26 1.28
C ILE A 53 6.55 9.19 2.33
N ALA A 54 6.48 8.06 3.02
CA ALA A 54 5.65 7.86 4.20
C ALA A 54 6.51 8.00 5.46
N THR A 55 5.91 8.55 6.51
CA THR A 55 6.51 8.67 7.84
C THR A 55 5.87 7.64 8.76
N MET A 56 6.69 6.89 9.49
CA MET A 56 6.22 6.03 10.56
C MET A 56 6.93 6.40 11.86
N ASP A 57 6.13 6.73 12.87
CA ASP A 57 6.61 7.02 14.21
C ASP A 57 6.98 5.71 14.92
N VAL A 58 8.19 5.67 15.48
CA VAL A 58 8.64 4.57 16.32
C VAL A 58 8.21 4.87 17.74
N PRO A 59 7.45 3.98 18.41
CA PRO A 59 7.02 4.22 19.77
C PRO A 59 8.23 4.39 20.69
N ARG A 60 8.12 5.29 21.67
CA ARG A 60 9.19 5.58 22.63
C ARG A 60 9.57 4.33 23.40
N GLN A 61 10.88 4.07 23.47
CA GLN A 61 11.43 2.92 24.19
C GLN A 61 12.47 3.38 25.22
N ASP A 62 12.42 2.75 26.38
CA ASP A 62 13.39 2.93 27.45
C ASP A 62 14.54 1.94 27.23
N VAL A 63 15.75 2.45 27.00
CA VAL A 63 16.91 1.64 26.61
C VAL A 63 18.07 1.95 27.55
N ILE A 64 18.82 0.91 27.91
CA ILE A 64 20.04 1.06 28.73
C ILE A 64 21.23 1.18 27.79
N THR A 65 21.95 2.29 27.89
CA THR A 65 23.18 2.53 27.11
C THR A 65 24.35 1.69 27.63
N ARG A 66 25.43 1.60 26.85
CA ARG A 66 26.66 0.87 27.26
C ARG A 66 27.24 1.40 28.57
N ASP A 67 27.02 2.68 28.87
CA ASP A 67 27.50 3.34 30.08
C ASP A 67 26.54 3.15 31.28
N ASN A 68 25.59 2.21 31.18
CA ASN A 68 24.65 1.84 32.23
C ASN A 68 23.71 3.00 32.65
N VAL A 69 23.37 3.86 31.70
CA VAL A 69 22.39 4.95 31.89
C VAL A 69 21.13 4.64 31.09
N THR A 70 19.97 4.79 31.73
CA THR A 70 18.65 4.65 31.10
C THR A 70 18.31 5.92 30.34
N VAL A 71 18.01 5.78 29.05
CA VAL A 71 17.57 6.87 28.18
C VAL A 71 16.25 6.52 27.51
N LYS A 72 15.42 7.54 27.26
CA LYS A 72 14.21 7.40 26.44
C LYS A 72 14.56 7.83 25.03
N VAL A 73 14.39 6.93 24.05
CA VAL A 73 14.62 7.25 22.63
C VAL A 73 13.32 7.25 21.86
N ASP A 74 13.23 8.18 20.92
CA ASP A 74 12.13 8.38 19.99
C ASP A 74 12.75 8.50 18.58
N ALA A 75 12.06 8.01 17.55
CA ALA A 75 12.56 8.02 16.19
C ALA A 75 11.41 8.08 15.18
N VAL A 76 11.70 8.68 14.01
CA VAL A 76 10.78 8.71 12.88
C VAL A 76 11.46 8.06 11.69
N VAL A 77 10.79 7.09 11.07
CA VAL A 77 11.29 6.40 9.87
C VAL A 77 10.65 7.01 8.64
N TYR A 78 11.48 7.50 7.72
CA TYR A 78 11.08 7.96 6.41
C TYR A 78 11.36 6.85 5.39
N PHE A 79 10.32 6.32 4.75
CA PHE A 79 10.47 5.30 3.72
C PHE A 79 9.59 5.60 2.52
N ARG A 80 9.94 5.05 1.36
CA ARG A 80 9.12 5.10 0.15
C ARG A 80 9.17 3.75 -0.54
N VAL A 81 8.09 3.38 -1.21
CA VAL A 81 8.04 2.14 -1.99
C VAL A 81 8.73 2.37 -3.32
N THR A 82 9.78 1.58 -3.61
CA THR A 82 10.54 1.64 -4.87
C THR A 82 10.10 0.57 -5.85
N ASP A 83 9.83 -0.65 -5.37
CA ASP A 83 9.34 -1.77 -6.17
C ASP A 83 8.12 -2.42 -5.48
N PRO A 84 6.90 -2.15 -5.98
CA PRO A 84 5.63 -2.61 -5.40
C PRO A 84 5.10 -3.96 -5.92
#